data_AF-R0K1J5-F1
#
_entry.id   AF-R0K1J5-F1
#
_cell.length_a   1.000
_cell.length_b   1.000
_cell.length_c   1.000
_cell.angle_alpha   90.00
_cell.angle_beta   90.00
_cell.angle_gamma   90.00
#
_symmetry.space_group_name_H-M   'P 1'
#
loop_
_entity.id
_entity.type
_entity.pdbx_description
1 polymer ?
#
loop_
_entity_poly.entity_id
_entity_poly.type
_entity_poly.pdbx_seq_one_letter_code
_entity_poly.pdbx_strand_id
1 'polypeptide(L)' 'MTAIEKALAAINSQGPEGQISYRAAAKIYGVAASTLTRRHQNKTRSRAAAAHPRRLLSPQQEKYLVQHIEKL' A
#
# COMPACT_ATOMS: atom_id res chain seq x y z
N MET A 1 10.37 -6.35 -3.78
CA MET A 1 9.95 -5.61 -2.57
C MET A 1 10.75 -4.33 -2.44
N THR A 2 10.08 -3.20 -2.27
CA THR A 2 10.70 -1.87 -2.06
C THR A 2 11.36 -1.78 -0.68
N ALA A 3 12.30 -0.85 -0.48
CA ALA A 3 12.93 -0.61 0.82
C ALA A 3 11.91 -0.33 1.93
N ILE A 4 10.82 0.35 1.59
CA ILE A 4 9.71 0.63 2.50
C ILE A 4 8.97 -0.66 2.89
N GLU A 5 8.72 -1.56 1.94
CA GLU A 5 8.08 -2.86 2.23
C GLU A 5 8.96 -3.76 3.09
N LYS A 6 10.26 -3.78 2.84
CA LYS A 6 11.22 -4.52 3.68
C LYS A 6 11.27 -3.97 5.10
N ALA A 7 11.29 -2.65 5.27
CA ALA A 7 11.26 -2.00 6.57
C ALA A 7 9.96 -2.28 7.34
N LEU A 8 8.80 -2.23 6.67
CA LEU A 8 7.51 -2.55 7.29
C LEU A 8 7.40 -4.03 7.66
N ALA A 9 7.94 -4.93 6.83
CA ALA A 9 8.00 -6.35 7.14
C ALA A 9 8.86 -6.59 8.39
N ALA A 10 10.03 -5.97 8.49
CA ALA A 10 10.88 -6.07 9.66
C ALA A 10 10.21 -5.56 10.94
N ILE A 11 9.45 -4.45 10.85
CA ILE A 11 8.65 -3.93 11.97
C ILE A 11 7.54 -4.91 12.38
N ASN A 12 6.87 -5.55 11.41
CA ASN A 12 5.74 -6.45 11.66
C ASN A 12 6.15 -7.86 12.11
N SER A 13 7.33 -8.34 11.72
CA SER A 13 7.81 -9.70 12.00
C SER A 13 8.34 -9.87 13.42
N GLN A 14 8.33 -8.83 14.26
CA GLN A 14 8.88 -8.92 15.60
C GLN A 14 7.77 -9.13 16.65
N GLY A 15 7.96 -10.20 17.43
CA GLY A 15 7.15 -10.51 18.60
C GLY A 15 7.27 -9.45 19.70
N PRO A 16 6.55 -9.64 20.82
CA PRO A 16 6.39 -8.62 21.88
C PRO A 16 7.70 -8.11 22.49
N GLU A 17 8.76 -8.91 22.45
CA GLU A 17 10.05 -8.65 23.11
C GLU A 17 11.01 -7.75 22.31
N GLY A 18 10.71 -7.41 21.06
CA GLY A 18 11.76 -6.92 20.15
C GLY A 18 11.36 -5.90 19.11
N GLN A 19 10.35 -5.06 19.33
CA GLN A 19 9.94 -4.08 18.31
C GLN A 19 11.04 -3.06 17.97
N ILE A 20 11.62 -3.19 16.77
CA ILE A 20 12.46 -2.17 16.15
C ILE A 20 11.58 -0.93 15.94
N SER A 21 11.97 0.18 16.55
CA SER A 21 11.28 1.45 16.34
C SER A 21 11.29 1.86 14.86
N TYR A 22 10.29 2.64 14.42
CA TYR A 22 10.26 3.20 13.06
C TYR A 22 11.55 3.96 12.70
N ARG A 23 12.22 4.59 13.69
CA ARG A 23 13.49 5.30 13.49
C ARG A 23 14.65 4.35 13.23
N ALA A 24 14.70 3.24 13.95
CA ALA A 24 15.72 2.21 13.74
C ALA A 24 15.53 1.52 12.38
N ALA A 25 14.29 1.15 12.04
CA ALA A 25 13.97 0.61 10.72
C ALA A 25 14.28 1.62 9.59
N ALA A 26 13.94 2.90 9.79
CA ALA A 26 14.28 3.97 8.85
C ALA A 26 15.79 4.06 8.58
N LYS A 27 16.61 3.97 9.63
CA LYS A 27 18.07 4.00 9.52
C LYS A 27 18.63 2.75 8.81
N ILE A 28 18.13 1.56 9.13
CA ILE A 28 18.58 0.30 8.53
C ILE A 28 18.26 0.25 7.04
N TYR A 29 17.06 0.67 6.66
CA TYR A 29 16.55 0.53 5.28
C TYR A 29 16.68 1.81 4.44
N GLY A 30 17.24 2.89 4.99
CA GLY A 30 17.46 4.15 4.27
C GLY A 30 16.17 4.85 3.83
N VAL A 31 15.12 4.81 4.66
CA VAL A 31 13.80 5.37 4.34
C VAL A 31 13.35 6.36 5.42
N ALA A 32 12.58 7.37 5.06
CA ALA A 32 12.06 8.32 6.04
C ALA A 32 11.10 7.64 7.03
N ALA A 33 11.33 7.84 8.33
CA ALA A 33 10.48 7.28 9.39
C ALA A 33 9.01 7.72 9.24
N SER A 34 8.77 8.97 8.84
CA SER A 34 7.41 9.49 8.56
C SER A 34 6.69 8.72 7.45
N THR A 35 7.44 8.19 6.47
CA THR A 35 6.88 7.35 5.41
C THR A 35 6.49 5.98 5.94
N LEU A 36 7.31 5.39 6.83
CA LEU A 36 6.98 4.13 7.50
C LEU A 36 5.71 4.27 8.34
N THR A 37 5.64 5.28 9.20
CA THR A 37 4.47 5.49 10.06
C THR A 37 3.20 5.70 9.25
N ARG A 38 3.24 6.57 8.23
CA ARG A 38 2.06 6.87 7.40
C ARG A 38 1.59 5.65 6.59
N ARG A 39 2.52 4.81 6.14
CA ARG A 39 2.20 3.61 5.37
C ARG A 39 1.74 2.45 6.25
N HIS A 40 2.29 2.30 7.46
CA HIS A 40 1.86 1.31 8.46
C HIS A 40 0.47 1.62 9.02
N GLN A 41 0.15 2.90 9.21
CA GLN A 41 -1.20 3.38 9.59
C GLN A 41 -2.20 3.42 8.41
N ASN A 42 -1.85 2.83 7.25
CA ASN A 42 -2.68 2.83 6.04
C ASN A 42 -3.12 4.21 5.51
N LYS A 43 -2.52 5.31 5.98
CA LYS A 43 -2.77 6.68 5.49
C LYS A 43 -2.24 6.91 4.08
N THR A 44 -1.29 6.11 3.63
CA THR A 44 -0.80 6.14 2.25
C THR A 44 -0.64 4.73 1.71
N ARG A 45 -1.08 4.53 0.47
CA ARG A 45 -1.07 3.22 -0.20
C ARG A 45 0.22 3.04 -1.01
N SER A 46 0.59 1.79 -1.26
CA SER A 46 1.66 1.50 -2.23
C SER A 46 1.23 1.93 -3.63
N ARG A 47 2.19 2.21 -4.52
CA ARG A 47 1.89 2.52 -5.92
C ARG A 47 1.12 1.38 -6.60
N ALA A 48 1.51 0.13 -6.33
CA ALA A 48 0.83 -1.05 -6.86
C ALA A 48 -0.63 -1.13 -6.37
N ALA A 49 -0.86 -0.93 -5.07
CA ALA A 49 -2.20 -0.93 -4.49
C ALA A 49 -3.07 0.23 -5.01
N ALA A 50 -2.47 1.38 -5.33
CA ALA A 50 -3.17 2.50 -5.95
C ALA A 50 -3.42 2.29 -7.46
N ALA A 51 -2.59 1.50 -8.14
CA ALA A 51 -2.72 1.25 -9.58
C ALA A 51 -3.86 0.29 -9.90
N HIS A 52 -4.11 -0.73 -9.07
CA HIS A 52 -5.21 -1.67 -9.27
C HIS A 52 -6.59 -1.00 -9.44
N PRO A 53 -7.08 -0.19 -8.50
CA PRO A 53 -8.38 0.46 -8.64
C PRO A 53 -8.42 1.50 -9.77
N ARG A 54 -7.27 2.05 -10.18
CA ARG A 54 -7.20 2.96 -11.34
C ARG A 54 -7.34 2.25 -12.69
N ARG A 55 -7.12 0.94 -12.74
CA ARG A 55 -7.27 0.13 -13.96
C ARG A 55 -8.68 -0.44 -14.12
N LEU A 56 -9.47 -0.42 -13.05
CA LEU A 56 -10.86 -0.86 -13.09
C LEU A 56 -11.73 0.22 -13.72
N LEU A 57 -12.78 -0.23 -14.40
CA LEU A 57 -13.82 0.68 -14.88
C LEU A 57 -14.48 1.36 -13.67
N SER A 58 -14.85 2.61 -13.84
CA SER A 58 -15.70 3.27 -12.85
C SER A 58 -17.09 2.61 -12.84
N PRO A 59 -17.85 2.70 -11.74
CA PRO A 59 -19.21 2.16 -11.70
C PRO A 59 -20.11 2.69 -12.82
N GLN A 60 -19.88 3.93 -13.25
CA GLN A 60 -20.59 4.54 -14.37
C GLN A 60 -20.20 3.92 -15.71
N GLN A 61 -18.91 3.61 -15.91
CA GLN A 61 -18.42 2.93 -17.10
C GLN A 61 -18.91 1.48 -17.17
N GLU A 62 -18.92 0.75 -16.06
CA GLU A 62 -19.49 -0.60 -16.00
C GLU A 62 -20.97 -0.58 -16.37
N LYS A 63 -21.76 0.33 -15.79
CA LYS A 63 -23.19 0.46 -16.09
C LYS A 63 -23.43 0.75 -17.58
N TYR A 64 -22.65 1.65 -18.17
CA TYR A 64 -22.75 1.95 -19.60
C TYR A 64 -22.41 0.73 -20.45
N LEU A 65 -21.35 -0.01 -20.09
CA LEU A 65 -20.92 -1.20 -20.81
C LEU A 65 -22.01 -2.29 -20.81
N VAL A 66 -22.63 -2.56 -19.66
CA VAL A 66 -23.73 -3.53 -19.56
C VAL A 66 -24.90 -3.11 -20.45
N GLN A 67 -25.33 -1.86 -20.37
CA GLN A 67 -26.41 -1.34 -21.22
C GLN A 67 -26.09 -1.38 -22.72
N HIS A 68 -24.82 -1.27 -23.09
CA HIS A 68 -24.41 -1.36 -24.48
C HIS A 68 -24.45 -2.80 -24.99
N ILE A 69 -23.99 -3.75 -24.17
CA ILE A 69 -24.04 -5.19 -24.47
C ILE A 69 -25.49 -5.69 -24.58
N GLU A 70 -26.39 -5.25 -23.69
CA GLU A 70 -27.80 -5.64 -23.70
C GLU A 70 -28.59 -5.11 -24.91
N LYS A 71 -28.05 -4.11 -25.63
CA LYS A 71 -28.66 -3.52 -26.83
C LYS A 71 -28.16 -4.15 -28.15
N LEU A 72 -27.19 -5.06 -28.08
CA LEU A 72 -26.65 -5.84 -29.20
C LEU A 72 -27.39 -7.18 -29.31
#